data_AF-Q5KIP6-F1
#
_entry.id   AF-Q5KIP6-F1
#
_cell.length_a   1.000
_cell.length_b   1.000
_cell.length_c   1.000
_cell.angle_alpha   90.00
_cell.angle_beta   90.00
_cell.angle_gamma   90.00
#
_symmetry.space_group_name_H-M   'P 1'
#
loop_
_entity.id
_entity.type
_entity.pdbx_description
1 polymer ?
#
loop_
_entity_poly.entity_id
_entity_poly.type
_entity_poly.pdbx_seq_one_letter_code
_entity_poly.pdbx_strand_id
1 'polypeptide(L)'
;MSSKDSASNSPFLYPFDPASPLFVLKGILATGTFGAITGASIGALQSKNPYTLGTNMTINMSIAGLAFFTVREYVVSPLLLIIEATPSHSRRLLDLQLSERQRSKLPQVVSIGQMRTDRVLDSALAGALTGGVLSAAFRGRATFGKAAFTSALITSALQVSANQLRVMRLSYLAKSQTRMSSLDTASPSEQEPTATFDALKSSMPSLEPTSPPSLPERMMSNLAKVLPVRKLSNEEYLATLEKKRAEVDKRLEEIAEEEIRMYEWAQKQQQRPT
;
A
#
# COMPACT_ATOMS: atom_id res chain seq x y z
N MET A 1 47.21 20.91 -9.78
CA MET A 1 45.92 21.39 -9.25
C MET A 1 45.19 20.17 -8.71
N SER A 2 45.28 19.98 -7.39
CA SER A 2 44.76 18.83 -6.67
C SER A 2 43.60 19.33 -5.82
N SER A 3 42.37 19.06 -6.25
CA SER A 3 41.18 19.29 -5.42
C SER A 3 41.14 18.20 -4.35
N LYS A 4 41.73 18.52 -3.19
CA LYS A 4 41.35 17.91 -1.92
C LYS A 4 39.96 18.40 -1.59
N ASP A 5 38.94 17.69 -2.08
CA ASP A 5 37.59 17.89 -1.60
C ASP A 5 37.56 17.48 -0.13
N SER A 6 37.36 18.50 0.68
CA SER A 6 37.28 18.43 2.12
C SER A 6 36.10 17.53 2.46
N ALA A 7 36.39 16.36 3.05
CA ALA A 7 35.40 15.55 3.73
C ALA A 7 34.83 16.41 4.87
N SER A 8 33.74 17.11 4.58
CA SER A 8 32.97 17.84 5.57
C SER A 8 32.48 16.81 6.57
N ASN A 9 33.00 16.91 7.80
CA ASN A 9 32.40 16.31 8.98
C ASN A 9 30.99 16.89 9.12
N SER A 10 30.02 16.27 8.45
CA SER A 10 28.60 16.53 8.66
C SER A 10 28.31 16.14 10.11
N PRO A 11 27.88 17.07 10.97
CA PRO A 11 27.69 16.79 12.39
C PRO A 11 26.54 15.80 12.54
N PHE A 12 26.87 14.52 12.78
CA PHE A 12 25.98 13.43 13.20
C PHE A 12 24.50 13.64 12.84
N LEU A 13 24.24 13.93 11.56
CA LEU A 13 22.95 14.45 11.13
C LEU A 13 22.06 13.24 10.99
N TYR A 14 21.24 13.03 12.00
CA TYR A 14 20.36 11.87 12.11
C TYR A 14 19.53 11.79 10.82
N PRO A 15 19.67 10.73 10.00
CA PRO A 15 19.01 10.65 8.71
C PRO A 15 17.50 10.53 8.95
N PHE A 16 16.83 11.69 8.92
CA PHE A 16 15.40 11.81 9.14
C PHE A 16 14.69 11.86 7.80
N ASP A 17 13.69 11.00 7.63
CA ASP A 17 12.87 11.01 6.43
C ASP A 17 11.78 12.10 6.59
N PRO A 18 11.74 13.12 5.71
CA PRO A 18 10.77 14.21 5.84
C PRO A 18 9.31 13.72 5.72
N ALA A 19 9.07 12.53 5.15
CA ALA A 19 7.74 11.95 5.04
C ALA A 19 7.29 11.21 6.33
N SER A 20 8.19 11.04 7.31
CA SER A 20 7.92 10.30 8.55
C SER A 20 6.70 10.77 9.34
N PRO A 21 6.45 12.09 9.56
CA PRO A 21 5.27 12.54 10.32
C PRO A 21 3.96 12.12 9.65
N LEU A 22 3.90 12.22 8.32
CA LEU A 22 2.74 11.86 7.54
C LEU A 22 2.51 10.34 7.53
N PHE A 23 3.59 9.55 7.50
CA PHE A 23 3.51 8.10 7.64
C PHE A 23 2.96 7.69 9.02
N VAL A 24 3.47 8.31 10.09
CA VAL A 24 2.98 8.07 11.46
C VAL A 24 1.50 8.42 11.57
N LEU A 25 1.08 9.57 11.05
CA LEU A 25 -0.33 9.99 11.08
C LEU A 25 -1.23 8.99 10.34
N LYS A 26 -0.84 8.56 9.14
CA LYS A 26 -1.57 7.52 8.38
C LYS A 26 -1.67 6.22 9.15
N GLY A 27 -0.58 5.81 9.79
CA GLY A 27 -0.53 4.63 10.64
C GLY A 27 -1.54 4.70 11.79
N ILE A 28 -1.55 5.82 12.53
CA ILE A 28 -2.47 6.05 13.65
C ILE A 28 -3.92 5.99 13.19
N LEU A 29 -4.27 6.69 12.11
CA LEU A 29 -5.62 6.69 11.55
C LEU A 29 -6.04 5.28 11.11
N ALA A 30 -5.15 4.52 10.47
CA ALA A 30 -5.41 3.14 10.07
C ALA A 30 -5.63 2.22 11.29
N THR A 31 -4.79 2.33 12.33
CA THR A 31 -4.97 1.54 13.57
C THR A 31 -6.22 1.94 14.35
N GLY A 32 -6.55 3.23 14.39
CA GLY A 32 -7.75 3.74 15.05
C GLY A 32 -9.02 3.26 14.37
N THR A 33 -9.09 3.35 13.03
CA THR A 33 -10.23 2.83 12.24
C THR A 33 -10.37 1.32 12.37
N PHE A 34 -9.27 0.57 12.34
CA PHE A 34 -9.29 -0.87 12.60
C PHE A 34 -9.80 -1.19 14.01
N GLY A 35 -9.37 -0.43 15.02
CA GLY A 35 -9.87 -0.52 16.39
C GLY A 35 -11.36 -0.22 16.50
N ALA A 36 -11.85 0.80 15.80
CA ALA A 36 -13.26 1.18 15.76
C ALA A 36 -14.12 0.06 15.20
N ILE A 37 -13.74 -0.48 14.03
CA ILE A 37 -14.46 -1.57 13.36
C ILE A 37 -14.48 -2.80 14.27
N THR A 38 -13.32 -3.19 14.80
CA THR A 38 -13.22 -4.36 15.69
C THR A 38 -14.08 -4.20 16.94
N GLY A 39 -14.00 -3.04 17.61
CA GLY A 39 -14.78 -2.74 18.81
C GLY A 39 -16.28 -2.69 18.54
N ALA A 40 -16.70 -2.08 17.43
CA ALA A 40 -18.10 -2.04 17.03
C ALA A 40 -18.64 -3.43 16.68
N SER A 41 -17.88 -4.24 15.93
CA SER A 41 -18.25 -5.63 15.60
C SER A 41 -18.41 -6.49 16.84
N ILE A 42 -17.46 -6.42 17.80
CA ILE A 42 -17.56 -7.16 19.06
C ILE A 42 -18.76 -6.65 19.89
N GLY A 43 -19.00 -5.34 19.91
CA GLY A 43 -20.12 -4.75 20.65
C GLY A 43 -21.47 -5.22 20.12
N ALA A 44 -21.62 -5.28 18.80
CA ALA A 44 -22.80 -5.81 18.14
C ALA A 44 -23.01 -7.31 18.45
N LEU A 45 -21.94 -8.12 18.39
CA LEU A 45 -22.01 -9.55 18.70
C LEU A 45 -22.33 -9.85 20.17
N GLN A 46 -21.93 -8.97 21.09
CA GLN A 46 -22.19 -9.13 22.53
C GLN A 46 -23.48 -8.46 23.01
N SER A 47 -24.31 -7.92 22.11
CA SER A 47 -25.52 -7.15 22.45
C SER A 47 -25.26 -5.99 23.42
N LYS A 48 -24.06 -5.39 23.35
CA LYS A 48 -23.68 -4.18 24.09
C LYS A 48 -23.73 -2.98 23.15
N ASN A 49 -23.66 -1.77 23.70
CA ASN A 49 -23.61 -0.56 22.86
C ASN A 49 -22.35 -0.58 21.96
N PRO A 50 -22.49 -0.75 20.62
CA PRO A 50 -21.35 -0.89 19.72
C PRO A 50 -20.54 0.40 19.62
N TYR A 51 -21.17 1.56 19.85
CA TYR A 51 -20.50 2.85 19.83
C TYR A 51 -19.50 2.94 20.98
N THR A 52 -19.92 2.71 22.22
CA THR A 52 -19.05 2.82 23.40
C THR A 52 -17.84 1.89 23.33
N LEU A 53 -18.05 0.63 22.91
CA LEU A 53 -16.95 -0.32 22.78
C LEU A 53 -16.03 0.05 21.60
N GLY A 54 -16.62 0.50 20.49
CA GLY A 54 -15.91 1.05 19.34
C GLY A 54 -14.99 2.22 19.73
N THR A 55 -15.51 3.27 20.37
CA THR A 55 -14.71 4.45 20.75
C THR A 55 -13.59 4.10 21.73
N ASN A 56 -13.87 3.29 22.76
CA ASN A 56 -12.84 2.86 23.71
C ASN A 56 -11.71 2.09 23.02
N MET A 57 -12.05 1.20 22.09
CA MET A 57 -11.06 0.43 21.34
C MET A 57 -10.30 1.30 20.34
N THR A 58 -10.95 2.26 19.68
CA THR A 58 -10.31 3.27 18.82
C THR A 58 -9.27 4.07 19.58
N ILE A 59 -9.60 4.60 20.75
CA ILE A 59 -8.68 5.42 21.56
C ILE A 59 -7.47 4.58 21.97
N ASN A 60 -7.70 3.38 22.52
CA ASN A 60 -6.63 2.49 22.95
C ASN A 60 -5.72 2.07 21.78
N MET A 61 -6.30 1.73 20.62
CA MET A 61 -5.53 1.39 19.42
C MET A 61 -4.81 2.59 18.81
N SER A 62 -5.36 3.79 18.90
CA SER A 62 -4.70 5.01 18.42
C SER A 62 -3.49 5.37 19.28
N ILE A 63 -3.60 5.22 20.62
CA ILE A 63 -2.46 5.44 21.53
C ILE A 63 -1.37 4.38 21.30
N ALA A 64 -1.76 3.11 21.18
CA ALA A 64 -0.82 2.04 20.87
C ALA A 64 -0.16 2.23 19.49
N GLY A 65 -0.93 2.63 18.48
CA GLY A 65 -0.47 2.96 17.14
C GLY A 65 0.50 4.14 17.15
N LEU A 66 0.16 5.23 17.84
CA LEU A 66 1.03 6.40 18.03
C LEU A 66 2.37 5.95 18.62
N ALA A 67 2.36 5.24 19.75
CA ALA A 67 3.58 4.78 20.40
C ALA A 67 4.41 3.84 19.52
N PHE A 68 3.76 2.96 18.74
CA PHE A 68 4.45 2.05 17.83
C PHE A 68 5.09 2.79 16.66
N PHE A 69 4.33 3.61 15.95
CA PHE A 69 4.81 4.30 14.75
C PHE A 69 5.84 5.38 15.08
N THR A 70 5.73 6.07 16.22
CA THR A 70 6.76 7.03 16.65
C THR A 70 8.06 6.32 17.00
N VAL A 71 8.02 5.26 17.82
CA VAL A 71 9.22 4.49 18.16
C VAL A 71 9.85 3.89 16.91
N ARG A 72 9.04 3.32 16.01
CA ARG A 72 9.53 2.75 14.75
C ARG A 72 10.26 3.78 13.89
N GLU A 73 9.63 4.92 13.65
CA GLU A 73 10.12 5.86 12.64
C GLU A 73 11.18 6.82 13.17
N TYR A 74 11.11 7.21 14.44
CA TYR A 74 12.02 8.20 15.03
C TYR A 74 13.16 7.57 15.86
N VAL A 75 13.00 6.34 16.35
CA VAL A 75 14.03 5.68 17.17
C VAL A 75 14.66 4.52 16.41
N VAL A 76 13.85 3.54 16.00
CA VAL A 76 14.37 2.28 15.46
C VAL A 76 14.91 2.43 14.05
N SER A 77 14.14 3.01 13.13
CA SER A 77 14.54 3.09 11.72
C SER A 77 15.83 3.89 11.52
N PRO A 78 16.03 5.08 12.13
CA PRO A 78 17.28 5.80 11.94
C PRO A 78 18.48 5.09 12.60
N LEU A 79 18.28 4.40 13.73
CA LEU A 79 19.31 3.60 14.37
C LEU A 79 19.74 2.41 13.48
N LEU A 80 18.79 1.74 12.83
CA LEU A 80 19.08 0.66 11.88
C LEU A 80 19.73 1.17 10.58
N LEU A 81 19.41 2.41 10.17
CA LEU A 81 20.06 3.05 9.02
C LEU A 81 21.54 3.34 9.30
N ILE A 82 21.87 3.81 10.51
CA ILE A 82 23.26 4.10 10.91
C ILE A 82 24.11 2.83 10.94
N ILE A 83 23.53 1.70 11.37
CA ILE A 83 24.25 0.42 11.47
C ILE A 83 24.26 -0.34 10.14
N GLU A 84 23.52 0.14 9.13
CA GLU A 84 23.33 -0.56 7.84
C GLU A 84 22.93 -2.04 8.03
N ALA A 85 22.05 -2.30 9.00
CA ALA A 85 21.81 -3.66 9.50
C ALA A 85 21.28 -4.64 8.44
N THR A 86 20.69 -4.14 7.35
CA THR A 86 20.25 -4.97 6.22
C THR A 86 20.50 -4.27 4.88
N PRO A 87 20.59 -5.03 3.77
CA PRO A 87 20.81 -4.46 2.44
C PRO A 87 19.74 -3.44 2.01
N SER A 88 18.53 -3.56 2.54
CA SER A 88 17.44 -2.60 2.33
C SER A 88 17.72 -1.24 2.99
N HIS A 89 18.41 -1.22 4.13
CA HIS A 89 18.76 0.00 4.85
C HIS A 89 19.87 0.77 4.16
N SER A 90 20.93 0.09 3.70
CA SER A 90 21.99 0.73 2.89
C SER A 90 21.40 1.39 1.64
N ARG A 91 20.42 0.76 0.98
CA ARG A 91 19.70 1.36 -0.15
C ARG A 91 18.86 2.57 0.25
N ARG A 92 18.12 2.51 1.35
CA ARG A 92 17.31 3.64 1.82
C ARG A 92 18.19 4.83 2.20
N LEU A 93 19.35 4.57 2.81
CA LEU A 93 20.34 5.61 3.10
C LEU A 93 20.88 6.26 1.82
N LEU A 94 21.18 5.44 0.80
CA LEU A 94 21.60 5.90 -0.52
C LEU A 94 20.48 6.74 -1.19
N ASP A 95 19.23 6.27 -1.12
CA ASP A 95 18.07 7.02 -1.63
C ASP A 95 17.93 8.37 -0.92
N LEU A 96 18.12 8.44 0.40
CA LEU A 96 18.07 9.69 1.17
C LEU A 96 19.21 10.65 0.83
N GLN A 97 20.38 10.14 0.46
CA GLN A 97 21.54 10.96 0.08
C GLN A 97 21.49 11.46 -1.37
N LEU A 98 20.83 10.72 -2.27
CA LEU A 98 20.75 11.11 -3.66
C LEU A 98 19.66 12.16 -3.91
N SER A 99 20.02 13.16 -4.72
CA SER A 99 19.07 14.16 -5.22
C SER A 99 17.96 13.48 -6.04
N GLU A 100 16.75 14.03 -5.98
CA GLU A 100 15.55 13.50 -6.66
C GLU A 100 15.77 13.28 -8.17
N ARG A 101 16.63 14.10 -8.80
CA ARG A 101 17.04 13.97 -10.20
C ARG A 101 17.95 12.77 -10.50
N GLN A 102 18.64 12.25 -9.50
CA GLN A 102 19.51 11.07 -9.61
C GLN A 102 18.75 9.77 -9.27
N ARG A 103 17.72 9.85 -8.43
CA ARG A 103 16.85 8.70 -8.10
C ARG A 103 16.18 8.08 -9.33
N SER A 104 15.82 8.88 -10.33
CA SER A 104 15.16 8.40 -11.55
C SER A 104 16.09 7.64 -12.51
N LYS A 105 17.41 7.71 -12.33
CA LYS A 105 18.39 7.08 -13.23
C LYS A 105 18.94 5.75 -12.74
N LEU A 106 18.64 5.35 -11.50
CA LEU A 106 19.14 4.10 -10.95
C LEU A 106 18.22 2.93 -11.36
N PRO A 107 18.76 1.87 -12.00
CA PRO A 107 17.99 0.67 -12.28
C PRO A 107 17.63 0.01 -10.93
N GLN A 108 16.40 0.24 -10.49
CA GLN A 108 15.87 -0.25 -9.22
C GLN A 108 15.47 -1.73 -9.37
N VAL A 109 16.43 -2.60 -9.66
CA VAL A 109 16.20 -4.06 -9.70
C VAL A 109 16.16 -4.57 -8.26
N VAL A 110 15.05 -4.32 -7.58
CA VAL A 110 14.80 -4.85 -6.25
C VAL A 110 14.33 -6.29 -6.40
N SER A 111 15.09 -7.22 -5.83
CA SER A 111 14.69 -8.62 -5.78
C SER A 111 13.36 -8.77 -5.04
N ILE A 112 12.42 -9.54 -5.61
CA ILE A 112 11.11 -9.81 -5.01
C ILE A 112 11.25 -10.38 -3.58
N GLY A 113 12.30 -11.18 -3.34
CA GLY A 113 12.59 -11.71 -2.00
C GLY A 113 12.91 -10.60 -0.99
N GLN A 114 13.64 -9.56 -1.40
CA GLN A 114 13.94 -8.41 -0.55
C GLN A 114 12.69 -7.57 -0.26
N MET A 115 11.79 -7.42 -1.23
CA MET A 115 10.51 -6.71 -0.99
C MET A 115 9.65 -7.39 0.09
N ARG A 116 9.71 -8.73 0.21
CA ARG A 116 8.92 -9.47 1.20
C ARG A 116 9.41 -9.25 2.63
N THR A 117 10.71 -9.05 2.81
CA THR A 117 11.35 -8.89 4.13
C THR A 117 11.61 -7.43 4.50
N ASP A 118 11.18 -6.50 3.64
CA ASP A 118 11.42 -5.07 3.82
C ASP A 118 10.82 -4.54 5.13
N ARG A 119 11.63 -3.84 5.91
CA ARG A 119 11.31 -3.25 7.23
C ARG A 119 10.70 -4.20 8.27
N VAL A 120 10.82 -5.51 8.10
CA VAL A 120 10.32 -6.49 9.10
C VAL A 120 11.06 -6.33 10.41
N LEU A 121 12.38 -6.12 10.37
CA LEU A 121 13.21 -5.90 11.55
C LEU A 121 12.82 -4.63 12.30
N ASP A 122 12.60 -3.51 11.59
CA ASP A 122 12.15 -2.24 12.19
C ASP A 122 10.85 -2.44 12.96
N SER A 123 9.88 -3.12 12.34
CA SER A 123 8.59 -3.42 12.95
C SER A 123 8.74 -4.34 14.16
N ALA A 124 9.59 -5.37 14.07
CA ALA A 124 9.85 -6.30 15.16
C ALA A 124 10.43 -5.59 16.39
N LEU A 125 11.47 -4.77 16.19
CA LEU A 125 12.14 -4.04 17.27
C LEU A 125 11.25 -2.94 17.84
N ALA A 126 10.54 -2.19 16.99
CA ALA A 126 9.59 -1.19 17.46
C ALA A 126 8.45 -1.85 18.23
N GLY A 127 7.92 -2.96 17.73
CA GLY A 127 6.92 -3.78 18.40
C GLY A 127 7.42 -4.24 19.76
N ALA A 128 8.62 -4.79 19.84
CA ALA A 128 9.25 -5.23 21.08
C ALA A 128 9.34 -4.11 22.10
N LEU A 129 9.87 -2.95 21.70
CA LEU A 129 10.05 -1.80 22.57
C LEU A 129 8.69 -1.25 23.04
N THR A 130 7.77 -0.96 22.12
CA THR A 130 6.46 -0.41 22.45
C THR A 130 5.66 -1.37 23.32
N GLY A 131 5.57 -2.65 22.95
CA GLY A 131 4.82 -3.66 23.71
C GLY A 131 5.43 -3.94 25.09
N GLY A 132 6.76 -4.02 25.16
CA GLY A 132 7.49 -4.18 26.42
C GLY A 132 7.29 -3.01 27.36
N VAL A 133 7.50 -1.76 26.88
CA VAL A 133 7.35 -0.54 27.70
C VAL A 133 5.91 -0.36 28.14
N LEU A 134 4.94 -0.52 27.23
CA LEU A 134 3.53 -0.35 27.55
C LEU A 134 3.06 -1.38 28.58
N SER A 135 3.48 -2.64 28.43
CA SER A 135 3.16 -3.68 29.43
C SER A 135 3.87 -3.43 30.76
N ALA A 136 5.13 -2.99 30.74
CA ALA A 136 5.85 -2.67 31.97
C ALA A 136 5.20 -1.50 32.74
N ALA A 137 4.69 -0.50 32.02
CA ALA A 137 4.01 0.66 32.61
C ALA A 137 2.67 0.28 33.25
N PHE A 138 1.85 -0.56 32.61
CA PHE A 138 0.50 -0.89 33.11
C PHE A 138 0.42 -2.17 33.96
N ARG A 139 1.32 -3.12 33.77
CA ARG A 139 1.28 -4.45 34.39
C ARG A 139 2.56 -4.79 35.17
N GLY A 140 3.52 -3.87 35.23
CA GLY A 140 4.77 -4.02 35.98
C GLY A 140 5.93 -4.63 35.19
N ARG A 141 7.15 -4.37 35.66
CA ARG A 141 8.43 -4.66 34.98
C ARG A 141 8.62 -6.14 34.62
N ALA A 142 8.08 -7.07 35.42
CA ALA A 142 8.19 -8.50 35.18
C ALA A 142 7.51 -8.94 33.87
N THR A 143 6.58 -8.15 33.33
CA THR A 143 5.86 -8.47 32.08
C THR A 143 6.58 -8.00 30.82
N PHE A 144 7.63 -7.18 30.94
CA PHE A 144 8.34 -6.56 29.81
C PHE A 144 8.78 -7.59 28.77
N GLY A 145 9.53 -8.62 29.19
CA GLY A 145 10.14 -9.57 28.25
C GLY A 145 9.09 -10.38 27.47
N LYS A 146 8.05 -10.86 28.15
CA LYS A 146 6.97 -11.62 27.51
C LYS A 146 6.17 -10.77 26.53
N ALA A 147 5.84 -9.54 26.93
CA ALA A 147 5.09 -8.61 26.09
C ALA A 147 5.91 -8.12 24.89
N ALA A 148 7.20 -7.83 25.08
CA ALA A 148 8.11 -7.45 24.00
C ALA A 148 8.25 -8.55 22.95
N PHE A 149 8.40 -9.81 23.38
CA PHE A 149 8.51 -10.92 22.46
C PHE A 149 7.22 -11.14 21.66
N THR A 150 6.06 -11.13 22.32
CA THR A 150 4.78 -11.35 21.63
C THR A 150 4.44 -10.20 20.68
N SER A 151 4.70 -8.96 21.08
CA SER A 151 4.48 -7.80 20.21
C SER A 151 5.44 -7.79 19.02
N ALA A 152 6.70 -8.21 19.19
CA ALA A 152 7.66 -8.37 18.10
C ALA A 152 7.16 -9.39 17.06
N LEU A 153 6.64 -10.54 17.51
CA LEU A 153 6.08 -11.55 16.63
C LEU A 153 4.86 -11.05 15.87
N ILE A 154 3.91 -10.41 16.57
CA ILE A 154 2.69 -9.86 15.95
C ILE A 154 3.04 -8.81 14.89
N THR A 155 3.91 -7.86 15.23
CA THR A 155 4.30 -6.78 14.32
C THR A 155 5.14 -7.28 13.13
N SER A 156 5.98 -8.30 13.34
CA SER A 156 6.69 -8.98 12.24
C SER A 156 5.72 -9.66 11.28
N ALA A 157 4.75 -10.41 11.82
CA ALA A 157 3.74 -11.09 11.02
C ALA A 157 2.90 -10.09 10.21
N LEU A 158 2.42 -9.02 10.84
CA LEU A 158 1.69 -7.94 10.17
C LEU A 158 2.51 -7.26 9.07
N GLN A 159 3.79 -7.00 9.32
CA GLN A 159 4.67 -6.38 8.32
C GLN A 159 4.90 -7.31 7.13
N VAL A 160 5.13 -8.61 7.36
CA VAL A 160 5.24 -9.61 6.28
C VAL A 160 3.94 -9.68 5.48
N SER A 161 2.77 -9.71 6.14
CA SER A 161 1.48 -9.69 5.45
C SER A 161 1.30 -8.46 4.58
N ALA A 162 1.62 -7.27 5.09
CA ALA A 162 1.55 -6.03 4.31
C ALA A 162 2.50 -6.05 3.09
N ASN A 163 3.72 -6.59 3.28
CA ASN A 163 4.69 -6.74 2.20
C ASN A 163 4.20 -7.72 1.12
N GLN A 164 3.58 -8.85 1.52
CA GLN A 164 3.00 -9.81 0.58
C GLN A 164 1.86 -9.20 -0.24
N LEU A 165 0.97 -8.44 0.41
CA LEU A 165 -0.11 -7.72 -0.29
C LEU A 165 0.46 -6.71 -1.30
N ARG A 166 1.56 -6.02 -0.95
CA ARG A 166 2.25 -5.11 -1.87
C ARG A 166 2.83 -5.85 -3.07
N VAL A 167 3.52 -6.97 -2.87
CA VAL A 167 4.07 -7.79 -3.96
C VAL A 167 2.96 -8.35 -4.84
N MET A 168 1.86 -8.80 -4.25
CA MET A 168 0.68 -9.28 -4.98
C MET A 168 0.08 -8.18 -5.86
N ARG A 169 -0.09 -6.97 -5.31
CA ARG A 169 -0.57 -5.81 -6.07
C ARG A 169 0.35 -5.47 -7.23
N LEU A 170 1.66 -5.42 -7.01
CA LEU A 170 2.64 -5.14 -8.07
C LEU A 170 2.62 -6.22 -9.16
N SER A 171 2.51 -7.48 -8.75
CA SER A 171 2.40 -8.61 -9.68
C SER A 171 1.11 -8.54 -10.51
N TYR A 172 0.02 -8.10 -9.90
CA TYR A 172 -1.26 -7.90 -10.60
C TYR A 172 -1.16 -6.77 -11.64
N LEU A 173 -0.60 -5.61 -11.25
CA LEU A 173 -0.41 -4.48 -12.16
C LEU A 173 0.54 -4.79 -13.32
N ALA A 174 1.65 -5.49 -13.04
CA ALA A 174 2.60 -5.90 -14.07
C ALA A 174 1.95 -6.81 -15.12
N LYS A 175 1.13 -7.78 -14.68
CA LYS A 175 0.37 -8.66 -15.60
C LYS A 175 -0.62 -7.89 -16.47
N SER A 176 -1.31 -6.89 -15.91
CA SER A 176 -2.22 -6.04 -16.67
C SER A 176 -1.48 -5.23 -17.75
N GLN A 177 -0.29 -4.70 -17.43
CA GLN A 177 0.50 -3.93 -18.39
C GLN A 177 1.05 -4.79 -19.54
N THR A 178 1.54 -6.01 -19.25
CA THR A 178 1.98 -6.94 -20.30
C THR A 178 0.84 -7.29 -21.27
N ARG A 179 -0.38 -7.48 -20.76
CA ARG A 179 -1.55 -7.78 -21.60
C ARG A 179 -1.95 -6.63 -22.52
N MET A 180 -1.82 -5.38 -22.05
CA MET A 180 -2.09 -4.21 -22.88
C MET A 180 -1.03 -4.03 -23.98
N SER A 181 0.26 -4.15 -23.64
CA SER A 181 1.33 -4.01 -24.64
C SER A 181 1.29 -5.09 -25.74
N SER A 182 0.75 -6.28 -25.46
CA SER A 182 0.54 -7.32 -26.48
C SER A 182 -0.61 -7.02 -27.45
N LEU A 183 -1.56 -6.14 -27.12
CA LEU A 183 -2.70 -5.80 -27.98
C LEU A 183 -2.35 -4.70 -29.00
N ASP A 184 -1.41 -3.81 -28.66
CA ASP A 184 -0.99 -2.71 -29.55
C ASP A 184 0.10 -3.13 -30.57
N THR A 185 0.62 -4.36 -30.48
CA THR A 185 1.61 -4.90 -31.45
C THR A 185 0.93 -5.77 -32.54
N ALA A 186 -0.39 -5.67 -32.72
CA ALA A 186 -1.07 -6.17 -33.91
C ALA A 186 -1.05 -5.09 -35.01
N SER A 187 0.14 -4.78 -35.54
CA SER A 187 0.23 -4.13 -36.86
C SER A 187 -0.23 -5.12 -37.94
N PRO A 188 -0.95 -4.65 -38.97
CA PRO A 188 -1.47 -5.49 -40.04
C PRO A 188 -0.33 -5.90 -40.96
N SER A 189 0.27 -7.06 -40.72
CA SER A 189 1.02 -7.76 -41.76
C SER A 189 0.01 -8.33 -42.74
N GLU A 190 -0.12 -7.69 -43.90
CA GLU A 190 -0.65 -8.27 -45.13
C GLU A 190 0.10 -9.58 -45.41
N GLN A 191 -0.50 -10.71 -45.08
CA GLN A 191 -0.13 -12.01 -45.62
C GLN A 191 -1.38 -12.70 -46.14
N GLU A 192 -1.31 -13.03 -47.42
CA GLU A 192 -2.33 -13.70 -48.22
C GLU A 192 -2.93 -14.95 -47.56
N PRO A 193 -4.22 -15.23 -47.80
CA PRO A 193 -4.90 -16.40 -47.27
C PRO A 193 -4.62 -17.60 -48.16
N THR A 194 -3.61 -18.41 -47.85
CA THR A 194 -3.58 -19.78 -48.37
C THR A 194 -4.27 -20.71 -47.38
N ALA A 195 -5.34 -21.33 -47.86
CA ALA A 195 -6.23 -22.22 -47.14
C ALA A 195 -5.51 -23.35 -46.41
N THR A 196 -5.84 -23.58 -45.14
CA THR A 196 -5.87 -24.93 -44.56
C THR A 196 -6.89 -24.97 -43.43
N PHE A 197 -8.15 -25.18 -43.80
CA PHE A 197 -9.30 -25.34 -42.90
C PHE A 197 -9.40 -26.77 -42.30
N ASP A 198 -8.32 -27.55 -42.30
CA ASP A 198 -8.32 -28.97 -41.93
C ASP A 198 -7.64 -29.30 -40.58
N ALA A 199 -7.11 -28.32 -39.85
CA ALA A 199 -6.48 -28.57 -38.53
C ALA A 199 -7.42 -28.39 -37.33
N LEU A 200 -8.70 -28.07 -37.55
CA LEU A 200 -9.67 -27.70 -36.49
C LEU A 200 -10.57 -28.84 -35.98
N LYS A 201 -10.25 -30.12 -36.26
CA LYS A 201 -11.14 -31.25 -35.89
C LYS A 201 -10.53 -32.41 -35.10
N SER A 202 -9.40 -32.26 -34.41
CA SER A 202 -8.94 -33.31 -33.49
C SER A 202 -8.13 -32.79 -32.31
N SER A 203 -8.81 -32.36 -31.25
CA SER A 203 -8.47 -32.66 -29.85
C SER A 203 -9.40 -31.87 -28.92
N MET A 204 -10.61 -32.39 -28.71
CA MET A 204 -11.30 -32.13 -27.44
C MET A 204 -10.63 -32.99 -26.38
N PRO A 205 -10.05 -32.42 -25.31
CA PRO A 205 -9.86 -33.18 -24.08
C PRO A 205 -11.24 -33.32 -23.41
N SER A 206 -11.65 -34.58 -23.27
CA SER A 206 -12.76 -35.04 -22.47
C SER A 206 -12.77 -34.38 -21.08
N LEU A 207 -13.96 -34.01 -20.61
CA LEU A 207 -14.18 -33.64 -19.22
C LEU A 207 -13.86 -34.82 -18.30
N GLU A 208 -12.90 -34.62 -17.39
CA GLU A 208 -12.93 -35.25 -16.07
C GLU A 208 -12.65 -34.19 -15.00
N PRO A 209 -13.45 -34.14 -13.92
CA PRO A 209 -13.21 -33.29 -12.76
C PRO A 209 -12.24 -34.01 -11.82
N THR A 210 -11.28 -33.31 -11.23
CA THR A 210 -10.76 -33.47 -9.84
C THR A 210 -9.40 -32.78 -9.75
N SER A 211 -9.41 -31.46 -9.54
CA SER A 211 -8.31 -30.82 -8.81
C SER A 211 -8.94 -30.04 -7.65
N PRO A 212 -8.40 -30.14 -6.43
CA PRO A 212 -8.95 -29.40 -5.31
C PRO A 212 -8.83 -27.90 -5.62
N PRO A 213 -9.91 -27.11 -5.42
CA PRO A 213 -9.90 -25.71 -5.79
C PRO A 213 -8.79 -25.00 -5.04
N SER A 214 -8.05 -24.19 -5.78
CA SER A 214 -6.95 -23.40 -5.24
C SER A 214 -7.45 -22.53 -4.09
N LEU A 215 -6.61 -22.26 -3.09
CA LEU A 215 -6.96 -21.42 -1.94
C LEU A 215 -7.64 -20.08 -2.33
N PRO A 216 -7.23 -19.40 -3.42
CA PRO A 216 -7.93 -18.21 -3.93
C PRO A 216 -9.36 -18.48 -4.40
N GLU A 217 -9.62 -19.60 -5.07
CA GLU A 217 -10.98 -19.96 -5.55
C GLU A 217 -11.93 -20.27 -4.39
N ARG A 218 -11.44 -20.93 -3.33
CA ARG A 218 -12.24 -21.17 -2.11
C ARG A 218 -12.60 -19.86 -1.41
N MET A 219 -11.72 -18.87 -1.45
CA MET A 219 -11.99 -17.55 -0.86
C MET A 219 -13.03 -16.79 -1.68
N MET A 220 -12.92 -16.82 -3.01
CA MET A 220 -13.88 -16.18 -3.92
C MET A 220 -15.27 -16.84 -3.85
N SER A 221 -15.35 -18.17 -3.70
CA SER A 221 -16.64 -18.88 -3.55
C SER A 221 -17.34 -18.57 -2.23
N ASN A 222 -16.59 -18.30 -1.17
CA ASN A 222 -17.15 -17.90 0.13
C ASN A 222 -17.57 -16.43 0.14
N LEU A 223 -16.83 -15.54 -0.53
CA LEU A 223 -17.23 -14.14 -0.72
C LEU A 223 -18.51 -14.00 -1.55
N ALA A 224 -18.66 -14.83 -2.60
CA ALA A 224 -19.87 -14.87 -3.42
C ALA A 224 -21.12 -15.39 -2.67
N LYS A 225 -20.95 -16.12 -1.57
CA LYS A 225 -22.06 -16.54 -0.69
C LYS A 225 -22.49 -15.47 0.30
N VAL A 226 -21.59 -14.57 0.70
CA VAL A 226 -21.83 -13.53 1.72
C VAL A 226 -22.26 -12.22 1.09
N LEU A 227 -21.84 -11.95 -0.15
CA LEU A 227 -22.27 -10.80 -0.92
C LEU A 227 -23.24 -11.26 -2.01
N PRO A 228 -24.49 -10.75 -2.07
CA PRO A 228 -25.38 -10.97 -3.20
C PRO A 228 -24.83 -10.21 -4.42
N VAL A 229 -23.78 -10.78 -5.03
CA VAL A 229 -23.19 -10.28 -6.26
C VAL A 229 -24.17 -10.61 -7.38
N ARG A 230 -25.10 -9.70 -7.62
CA ARG A 230 -25.96 -9.72 -8.79
C ARG A 230 -25.02 -9.66 -10.00
N LYS A 231 -25.03 -10.72 -10.81
CA LYS A 231 -24.30 -10.74 -12.09
C LYS A 231 -24.94 -9.65 -12.96
N LEU A 232 -24.24 -8.53 -13.14
CA LEU A 232 -24.63 -7.51 -14.11
C LEU A 232 -24.61 -8.18 -15.48
N SER A 233 -25.70 -8.07 -16.24
CA SER A 233 -25.67 -8.49 -17.64
C SER A 233 -24.66 -7.62 -18.40
N ASN A 234 -24.11 -8.12 -19.51
CA ASN A 234 -23.18 -7.34 -20.33
C ASN A 234 -23.79 -6.00 -20.78
N GLU A 235 -25.11 -5.97 -20.97
CA GLU A 235 -25.87 -4.77 -21.30
C GLU A 235 -25.96 -3.78 -20.13
N GLU A 236 -26.28 -4.24 -18.91
CA GLU A 236 -26.27 -3.38 -17.72
C GLU A 236 -24.87 -2.81 -17.43
N TYR A 237 -23.82 -3.58 -17.74
CA TYR A 237 -22.43 -3.13 -17.61
C TYR A 237 -22.07 -2.02 -18.59
N LEU A 238 -22.46 -2.17 -19.87
CA LEU A 238 -22.27 -1.13 -20.88
C LEU A 238 -23.03 0.14 -20.52
N ALA A 239 -24.29 0.02 -20.09
CA ALA A 239 -25.09 1.17 -19.64
C ALA A 239 -24.44 1.88 -18.43
N THR A 240 -23.83 1.12 -17.51
CA THR A 240 -23.11 1.69 -16.36
C THR A 240 -21.85 2.43 -16.79
N LEU A 241 -21.12 1.91 -17.78
CA LEU A 241 -19.92 2.56 -18.33
C LEU A 241 -20.28 3.84 -19.09
N GLU A 242 -21.32 3.83 -19.90
CA GLU A 242 -21.79 5.02 -20.61
C GLU A 242 -22.26 6.10 -19.64
N LYS A 243 -22.98 5.73 -18.58
CA LYS A 243 -23.38 6.66 -17.52
C LYS A 243 -22.17 7.28 -16.82
N LYS A 244 -21.14 6.49 -16.50
CA LYS A 244 -19.91 7.00 -15.90
C LYS A 244 -19.13 7.91 -16.84
N ARG A 245 -19.11 7.60 -18.13
CA ARG A 245 -18.49 8.45 -19.16
C ARG A 245 -19.19 9.81 -19.20
N ALA A 246 -20.52 9.83 -19.30
CA ALA A 246 -21.29 11.07 -19.30
C ALA A 246 -21.12 11.89 -18.01
N GLU A 247 -21.00 11.24 -16.85
CA GLU A 247 -20.73 11.91 -15.58
C GLU A 247 -19.33 12.55 -15.54
N VAL A 248 -18.32 11.86 -16.07
CA VAL A 248 -16.94 12.39 -16.15
C VAL A 248 -16.86 13.54 -17.15
N ASP A 249 -17.48 13.40 -18.32
CA ASP A 249 -17.51 14.45 -19.34
C ASP A 249 -18.19 15.72 -18.78
N LYS A 250 -19.29 15.56 -18.03
CA LYS A 250 -19.94 16.67 -17.32
C LYS A 250 -19.02 17.34 -16.29
N ARG A 251 -18.25 16.55 -15.52
CA ARG A 251 -17.30 17.10 -14.54
C ARG A 251 -16.16 17.87 -15.20
N LEU A 252 -15.71 17.42 -16.37
CA LEU A 252 -14.67 18.12 -17.14
C LEU A 252 -15.18 19.47 -17.66
N GLU A 253 -16.43 19.52 -18.11
CA GLU A 253 -17.08 20.76 -18.55
C GLU A 253 -17.24 21.76 -17.39
N GLU A 254 -17.70 21.31 -16.21
CA GLU A 254 -17.79 22.14 -14.99
C GLU A 254 -16.42 22.73 -14.61
N ILE A 255 -15.34 21.94 -14.68
CA ILE A 255 -13.98 22.40 -14.38
C ILE A 255 -13.50 23.44 -15.40
N ALA A 256 -13.75 23.22 -16.69
CA ALA A 256 -13.35 24.16 -17.74
C ALA A 256 -14.06 25.52 -17.59
N GLU A 257 -15.34 25.52 -17.21
CA GLU A 257 -16.08 26.75 -16.92
C GLU A 257 -15.54 27.47 -15.67
N GLU A 258 -15.18 26.74 -14.61
CA GLU A 258 -14.56 27.32 -13.42
C GLU A 258 -13.20 27.93 -13.73
N GLU A 259 -12.38 27.28 -14.56
CA GLU A 259 -11.09 27.82 -15.00
C GLU A 259 -11.26 29.13 -15.75
N ILE A 260 -12.18 29.20 -16.72
CA ILE A 260 -12.48 30.43 -17.48
C ILE A 260 -12.92 31.54 -16.52
N ARG A 261 -13.82 31.24 -15.59
CA ARG A 261 -14.32 32.21 -14.59
C ARG A 261 -13.19 32.74 -13.69
N MET A 262 -12.26 31.88 -13.28
CA MET A 262 -11.09 32.30 -12.51
C MET A 262 -10.15 33.21 -13.32
N TYR A 263 -9.90 32.89 -14.60
CA TYR A 263 -9.10 33.71 -15.49
C TYR A 263 -9.70 35.11 -15.70
N GLU A 264 -11.00 35.21 -15.94
CA GLU A 264 -11.70 36.49 -16.07
C GLU A 264 -11.63 37.33 -14.78
N TRP A 265 -11.83 36.68 -13.62
CA TRP A 265 -11.72 37.35 -12.32
C TRP A 265 -10.30 37.89 -12.07
N ALA A 266 -9.27 37.12 -12.42
CA ALA A 266 -7.88 37.53 -12.28
C ALA A 266 -7.52 38.72 -13.18
N GLN A 267 -7.98 38.73 -14.44
CA GLN A 267 -7.77 39.87 -15.35
C GLN A 267 -8.47 41.14 -14.84
N LYS A 268 -9.69 41.02 -14.30
CA LYS A 268 -10.43 42.16 -13.74
C LYS A 268 -9.74 42.80 -12.54
N GLN A 269 -9.04 42.01 -11.71
CA GLN A 269 -8.24 42.53 -10.61
C GLN A 269 -7.00 43.29 -11.10
N GLN A 270 -6.34 42.83 -12.17
CA GLN A 270 -5.19 43.53 -12.75
C GLN A 270 -5.55 44.87 -13.40
N GLN A 271 -6.79 45.01 -13.88
CA GLN A 271 -7.26 46.24 -14.52
C GLN A 271 -7.82 47.29 -13.56
N ARG A 272 -7.87 47.05 -12.23
CA ARG A 272 -8.25 48.08 -11.26
C ARG A 272 -7.05 49.02 -11.03
N PRO A 273 -7.08 50.27 -11.51
CA PRO A 273 -6.04 51.24 -11.18
C PRO A 273 -6.09 51.53 -9.67
N THR A 274 -4.93 51.45 -9.02
CA THR A 274 -4.70 51.87 -7.63
C THR A 274 -4.83 53.37 -7.48
#